data_AF-A0A5B2YZA9-F1
#
_entry.id   AF-A0A5B2YZA9-F1
#
_cell.length_a   1.000
_cell.length_b   1.000
_cell.length_c   1.000
_cell.angle_alpha   90.00
_cell.angle_beta   90.00
_cell.angle_gamma   90.00
#
_symmetry.space_group_name_H-M   'P 1'
#
loop_
_entity.id
_entity.type
_entity.pdbx_description
1 polymer ?
#
loop_
_entity_poly.entity_id
_entity_poly.type
_entity_poly.pdbx_seq_one_letter_code
_entity_poly.pdbx_strand_id
1 'polypeptide(L)' 'MFNFLKKHKCEYCKKKFRKIEYLMHHTLLNHPDSSTYDCSNCGEKFSDMDKLKAHVKKMHFYKKKLQEKG' A
#
# COMPACT_ATOMS: atom_id res chain seq x y z
N MET A 1 -7.48 -22.24 -18.31
CA MET A 1 -6.09 -21.87 -17.93
C MET A 1 -6.15 -20.66 -17.00
N PHE A 2 -6.11 -20.88 -15.68
CA PHE A 2 -6.32 -19.83 -14.68
C PHE A 2 -5.17 -18.81 -14.69
N ASN A 3 -5.46 -17.60 -15.15
CA ASN A 3 -4.52 -16.49 -15.33
C ASN A 3 -4.16 -15.82 -13.98
N PHE A 4 -3.36 -16.49 -13.15
CA PHE A 4 -2.86 -15.95 -11.86
C PHE A 4 -1.80 -14.84 -12.00
N LEU A 5 -1.28 -14.60 -13.21
CA LEU A 5 -0.24 -13.58 -13.46
C LEU A 5 -0.73 -12.13 -13.35
N LYS A 6 -2.03 -11.90 -13.17
CA LYS A 6 -2.60 -10.55 -13.04
C LYS A 6 -2.44 -9.95 -11.64
N LYS A 7 -2.09 -10.74 -10.61
CA LYS A 7 -2.23 -10.33 -9.20
C LYS A 7 -1.00 -9.69 -8.55
N HIS A 8 0.19 -9.72 -9.15
CA HIS A 8 1.41 -9.20 -8.51
C HIS A 8 2.01 -8.02 -9.26
N LYS A 9 1.23 -6.95 -9.38
CA LYS A 9 1.65 -5.70 -9.99
C LYS A 9 2.03 -4.70 -8.91
N CYS A 10 3.18 -4.05 -9.06
CA CYS A 10 3.56 -2.92 -8.22
C CYS A 10 2.61 -1.75 -8.49
N GLU A 11 1.99 -1.20 -7.45
CA GLU A 11 1.05 -0.09 -7.60
C GLU A 11 1.77 1.24 -7.90
N TYR A 12 3.04 1.36 -7.52
CA TYR A 12 3.84 2.57 -7.69
C TYR A 12 4.40 2.71 -9.11
N CYS A 13 5.08 1.68 -9.64
CA CYS A 13 5.69 1.72 -10.97
C CYS A 13 5.00 0.84 -12.01
N LYS A 14 3.89 0.18 -11.65
CA LYS A 14 3.09 -0.70 -12.53
C LYS A 14 3.84 -1.92 -13.07
N LYS A 15 5.05 -2.20 -12.57
CA LYS A 15 5.87 -3.37 -12.93
C LYS A 15 5.20 -4.66 -12.46
N LYS A 16 5.24 -5.70 -13.28
CA LYS A 16 4.60 -6.99 -13.01
C LYS A 16 5.65 -8.00 -12.55
N PHE A 17 5.32 -8.75 -11.51
CA PHE A 17 6.15 -9.80 -10.97
C PHE A 17 5.45 -11.15 -11.09
N ARG A 18 6.23 -12.22 -11.20
CA ARG A 18 5.71 -13.59 -11.28
C ARG A 18 5.27 -14.13 -9.92
N LYS A 19 5.77 -13.57 -8.82
CA LYS A 19 5.47 -13.95 -7.43
C LYS A 19 5.33 -12.72 -6.54
N ILE A 20 4.59 -12.86 -5.43
CA ILE A 20 4.40 -11.78 -4.45
C ILE A 20 5.69 -11.42 -3.71
N GLU A 21 6.55 -12.40 -3.42
CA GLU A 21 7.82 -12.20 -2.70
C GLU A 21 8.75 -11.26 -3.48
N TYR A 22 8.83 -11.43 -4.80
CA TYR A 22 9.60 -10.54 -5.67
C TYR A 22 9.00 -9.13 -5.73
N LEU A 23 7.67 -9.00 -5.68
CA LEU A 23 7.01 -7.70 -5.60
C LEU A 23 7.30 -7.01 -4.26
N MET A 24 7.26 -7.75 -3.14
CA MET A 24 7.57 -7.22 -1.81
C MET A 24 9.01 -6.72 -1.74
N HIS A 25 9.96 -7.56 -2.16
CA HIS A 25 11.38 -7.19 -2.19
C HIS A 25 11.64 -5.99 -3.12
N HIS A 26 11.00 -5.97 -4.30
CA HIS A 26 11.07 -4.83 -5.20
C HIS A 26 10.54 -3.55 -4.55
N THR A 27 9.37 -3.60 -3.90
CA THR A 27 8.75 -2.45 -3.25
C THR A 27 9.63 -1.94 -2.10
N LEU A 28 10.16 -2.84 -1.28
CA LEU A 28 11.05 -2.49 -0.18
C LEU A 28 12.34 -1.79 -0.65
N LEU A 29 12.96 -2.29 -1.74
CA LEU A 29 14.23 -1.75 -2.22
C LEU A 29 14.11 -0.54 -3.15
N ASN A 30 13.09 -0.51 -4.00
CA ASN A 30 12.95 0.49 -5.07
C ASN A 30 11.90 1.55 -4.76
N HIS A 31 11.04 1.29 -3.78
CA HIS A 31 10.06 2.23 -3.28
C HIS A 31 10.17 2.35 -1.75
N PRO A 32 11.36 2.68 -1.21
CA PRO A 32 11.59 2.79 0.23
C PRO A 32 10.63 3.80 0.89
N ASP A 33 10.29 4.89 0.18
CA ASP A 33 9.31 5.90 0.57
C ASP A 33 7.85 5.40 0.65
N SER A 34 7.62 4.16 0.20
CA SER A 34 6.33 3.49 0.14
C SER A 34 6.22 2.30 1.10
N SER A 35 7.31 2.01 1.82
CA SER A 35 7.28 1.15 3.00
C SER A 35 6.52 1.81 4.15
N THR A 36 6.26 3.11 4.04
CA THR A 36 5.38 3.87 4.93
C THR A 36 3.97 3.94 4.36
N TYR A 37 2.97 3.73 5.20
CA TYR A 37 1.56 3.96 4.91
C TYR A 37 1.28 5.47 4.93
N ASP A 38 0.91 6.04 3.79
CA ASP A 38 0.51 7.44 3.70
C ASP A 38 -0.96 7.64 4.07
N CYS A 39 -1.25 8.75 4.75
CA CYS A 39 -2.60 9.19 4.97
C CYS A 39 -3.15 9.86 3.71
N SER A 40 -4.18 9.28 3.08
CA SER A 40 -4.80 9.87 1.89
C SER A 40 -5.49 11.22 2.13
N ASN A 41 -5.72 11.60 3.40
CA ASN A 41 -6.34 12.87 3.76
C ASN A 41 -5.35 14.04 3.88
N CYS A 42 -4.11 13.79 4.30
CA CYS A 42 -3.12 14.85 4.57
C CYS A 42 -1.71 14.57 4.01
N GLY A 43 -1.47 13.37 3.46
CA GLY A 43 -0.17 12.95 2.91
C GLY A 43 0.87 12.57 3.96
N GLU A 44 0.50 12.55 5.25
CA GLU A 44 1.44 12.21 6.33
C GLU A 44 1.82 10.72 6.27
N LYS A 45 3.12 10.45 6.43
CA LYS A 45 3.69 9.11 6.26
C LYS A 45 3.88 8.42 7.60
N PHE A 46 3.38 7.18 7.71
CA PHE A 46 3.49 6.37 8.92
C PHE A 46 4.22 5.07 8.62
N SER A 47 5.13 4.65 9.51
CA SER A 47 5.83 3.37 9.36
C SER A 47 4.94 2.14 9.54
N ASP A 48 3.75 2.30 10.15
CA ASP A 48 2.85 1.21 10.50
C ASP A 48 1.38 1.55 10.22
N MET A 49 0.60 0.54 9.81
CA MET A 49 -0.83 0.69 9.51
C MET A 49 -1.63 1.10 10.75
N ASP A 50 -1.29 0.60 11.94
CA ASP A 50 -2.02 0.93 13.17
C ASP A 50 -1.81 2.39 13.60
N LYS A 51 -0.62 2.92 13.35
CA LYS A 51 -0.33 4.35 13.56
C LYS A 51 -1.11 5.21 12.57
N LEU A 52 -1.17 4.80 11.30
CA LEU A 52 -2.01 5.47 10.31
C LEU A 52 -3.50 5.42 10.71
N LYS A 53 -4.02 4.27 11.12
CA LYS A 53 -5.42 4.13 11.56
C LYS A 53 -5.72 5.01 12.77
N ALA A 54 -4.83 5.07 13.75
CA ALA A 54 -4.98 5.94 14.92
C ALA A 54 -4.93 7.43 14.53
N HIS A 55 -4.02 7.81 13.63
CA HIS A 55 -3.93 9.15 13.07
C HIS A 55 -5.22 9.54 12.32
N VAL A 56 -5.65 8.74 11.35
CA VAL A 56 -6.90 8.97 10.61
C VAL A 56 -8.08 9.03 11.59
N LYS A 57 -8.03 8.19 12.64
CA LYS A 57 -9.06 8.15 13.66
C LYS A 57 -9.16 9.44 14.46
N LYS A 58 -8.03 10.00 14.82
CA LYS A 58 -7.93 11.19 15.68
C LYS A 58 -8.05 12.49 14.89
N MET A 59 -7.47 12.53 13.69
CA MET A 59 -7.27 13.75 12.89
C MET A 59 -8.28 13.89 11.74
N HIS A 60 -8.86 12.79 11.26
CA HIS A 60 -9.65 12.77 10.03
C HIS A 60 -11.02 12.08 10.18
N PHE A 61 -11.54 11.97 11.40
CA PHE A 61 -12.82 11.29 11.67
C PHE A 61 -14.03 12.00 11.06
N TYR A 62 -14.27 11.80 9.75
CA TYR A 62 -15.58 11.46 9.21
C TYR A 62 -15.48 10.71 7.86
N LYS A 63 -16.04 9.48 7.87
CA LYS A 63 -16.36 8.55 6.76
C LYS A 63 -15.23 7.81 6.01
N LYS A 64 -15.05 6.55 6.44
CA LYS A 64 -15.02 5.30 5.66
C LYS A 64 -14.79 5.44 4.14
N LYS A 65 -13.57 5.09 3.71
CA LYS A 65 -13.37 4.09 2.65
C LYS A 65 -12.13 3.28 3.01
N LEU A 66 -12.37 2.11 3.61
CA LEU A 66 -11.41 1.02 3.59
C LEU A 66 -11.08 0.79 2.12
N GLN A 67 -9.86 1.12 1.70
CA GLN A 67 -9.34 0.66 0.42
C GLN A 67 -9.07 -0.84 0.57
N GLU A 68 -10.14 -1.64 0.46
CA GLU A 68 -10.04 -3.04 0.08
C GLU A 68 -9.43 -3.04 -1.32
N LYS A 69 -8.15 -3.39 -1.38
CA LYS A 69 -7.44 -3.66 -2.63
C LYS A 69 -8.10 -4.91 -3.25
N GLY A 70 -8.98 -4.68 -4.23
CA GLY A 70 -9.58 -5.71 -5.08
C GLY A 70 -8.60 -6.30 -6.08
#